data_AF-A0A3B9LEP1-F1
#
_entry.id   AF-A0A3B9LEP1-F1
#
_cell.length_a   1.000
_cell.length_b   1.000
_cell.length_c   1.000
_cell.angle_alpha   90.00
_cell.angle_beta   90.00
_cell.angle_gamma   90.00
#
_symmetry.space_group_name_H-M   'P 1'
#
loop_
_entity.id
_entity.type
_entity.pdbx_description
1 polymer ?
#
loop_
_entity_poly.entity_id
_entity_poly.type
_entity_poly.pdbx_seq_one_letter_code
_entity_poly.pdbx_strand_id
1 'polypeptide(L)' 'QQYDGPEDPNRAHNLWEPVPGDHGAHGSFDERAKSRSLQWWISQHRGWIALGAAAFLLAVTFVFFVAR' A
#
# COMPACT_ATOMS: atom_id res chain seq x y z
N GLN A 1 17.09 -8.34 -5.20
CA GLN A 1 16.86 -6.98 -5.73
C GLN A 1 18.13 -6.52 -6.39
N GLN A 2 18.03 -5.98 -7.61
CA GLN A 2 19.19 -5.44 -8.31
C GLN A 2 19.20 -3.94 -8.04
N TYR A 3 20.27 -3.46 -7.42
CA TYR A 3 20.51 -2.05 -7.13
C TYR A 3 21.90 -1.70 -7.70
N ASP A 4 21.99 -0.51 -8.27
CA ASP A 4 23.08 0.02 -9.07
C ASP A 4 24.03 0.91 -8.26
N GLY A 5 23.76 1.08 -6.96
CA GLY A 5 24.68 1.71 -6.02
C GLY A 5 25.71 0.75 -5.44
N PRO A 6 26.75 1.29 -4.76
CA PRO A 6 27.80 0.48 -4.15
C PRO A 6 27.24 -0.43 -3.06
N GLU A 7 27.81 -1.63 -2.96
CA GLU A 7 27.55 -2.54 -1.86
C GLU A 7 28.18 -2.01 -0.56
N ASP A 8 27.55 -2.29 0.60
CA ASP A 8 28.18 -2.01 1.89
C ASP A 8 29.42 -2.92 2.06
N PRO A 9 30.64 -2.35 2.11
CA PRO A 9 31.86 -3.13 2.24
C PRO A 9 31.98 -3.85 3.59
N ASN A 10 31.18 -3.47 4.60
CA ASN A 10 31.22 -4.05 5.94
C ASN A 10 30.13 -5.09 6.21
N ARG A 11 29.33 -5.46 5.19
CA ARG A 11 28.24 -6.43 5.40
C ARG A 11 28.78 -7.78 5.85
N ALA A 12 28.04 -8.47 6.73
CA ALA A 12 28.39 -9.84 7.10
C ALA A 12 28.25 -10.77 5.88
N HIS A 13 29.32 -11.51 5.54
CA HIS A 13 29.36 -12.38 4.36
C HIS A 13 29.01 -13.84 4.68
N ASN A 14 28.97 -14.24 5.96
CA ASN A 14 28.76 -15.62 6.40
C ASN A 14 27.96 -15.65 7.72
N LEU A 15 26.74 -16.21 7.69
CA LEU A 15 25.75 -16.13 8.77
C LEU A 15 25.48 -17.50 9.43
N TRP A 16 26.54 -18.17 9.90
CA TRP A 16 26.36 -19.38 10.72
C TRP A 16 25.69 -19.08 12.07
N GLU A 17 25.76 -17.83 12.51
CA GLU A 17 25.09 -17.30 13.70
C GLU A 17 24.23 -16.10 13.31
N PRO A 18 23.11 -15.84 14.02
CA PRO A 18 22.24 -14.71 13.73
C PRO A 18 22.95 -13.39 14.04
N VAL A 19 22.90 -12.46 13.09
CA VAL A 19 23.38 -11.09 13.31
C VAL A 19 22.34 -10.34 14.15
N PRO A 20 22.74 -9.65 15.23
CA PRO A 20 21.80 -8.88 16.03
C PRO A 20 21.17 -7.73 15.23
N GLY A 21 19.95 -7.32 15.62
CA GLY A 21 19.24 -6.19 15.01
C GLY A 21 17.97 -6.59 14.24
N ASP A 22 17.29 -5.57 13.69
CA ASP A 22 16.13 -5.75 12.82
C ASP A 22 16.60 -5.92 11.36
N HIS A 23 16.57 -7.16 10.89
CA HIS A 23 16.88 -7.52 9.50
C HIS A 23 15.60 -7.73 8.68
N GLY A 24 14.52 -7.02 9.03
CA GLY A 24 13.32 -6.90 8.22
C GLY A 24 13.62 -6.34 6.82
N ALA A 25 12.58 -6.23 5.99
CA ALA A 25 12.72 -5.77 4.60
C ALA A 25 13.03 -4.27 4.52
N HIS A 26 14.25 -3.91 4.91
CA HIS A 26 14.82 -2.57 4.92
C HIS A 26 15.92 -2.47 3.85
N GLY A 27 16.03 -1.31 3.21
CA GLY A 27 17.10 -1.08 2.25
C GLY A 27 17.13 0.34 1.70
N SER A 28 17.91 0.55 0.64
CA SER A 28 18.11 1.84 -0.03
C SER A 28 16.83 2.50 -0.59
N PHE A 29 15.70 1.79 -0.54
CA PHE A 29 14.40 2.29 -0.97
C PHE A 29 13.53 2.79 0.19
N ASP A 30 13.88 2.55 1.45
CA ASP A 30 13.06 2.88 2.62
C ASP A 30 12.67 4.35 2.68
N GLU A 31 13.61 5.24 2.36
CA GLU A 31 13.39 6.69 2.33
C GLU A 31 12.34 7.13 1.30
N ARG A 32 12.17 6.34 0.23
CA ARG A 32 11.23 6.62 -0.87
C ARG A 32 9.96 5.79 -0.78
N ALA A 33 9.99 4.69 -0.04
CA ALA A 33 8.85 3.83 0.18
C ALA A 33 7.72 4.61 0.87
N LYS A 34 6.48 4.33 0.48
CA LYS A 34 5.31 4.92 1.11
C LYS A 34 4.57 3.82 1.86
N SER A 35 4.32 4.06 3.15
CA SER A 35 3.56 3.13 4.00
C SER A 35 2.10 2.97 3.58
N ARG A 36 1.59 3.87 2.75
CA ARG A 36 0.21 3.87 2.24
C ARG A 36 0.18 4.27 0.77
N SER A 37 -0.75 3.68 0.02
CA SER A 37 -1.02 4.04 -1.37
C SER A 37 -2.53 4.15 -1.57
N LEU A 38 -3.00 5.36 -1.91
CA LEU A 38 -4.41 5.61 -2.21
C LEU A 38 -4.86 4.82 -3.44
N GLN A 39 -4.02 4.74 -4.47
CA GLN A 39 -4.32 3.96 -5.66
C GLN A 39 -4.53 2.49 -5.32
N TRP A 40 -3.65 1.91 -4.50
CA TRP A 40 -3.81 0.53 -4.04
C TRP A 40 -5.08 0.36 -3.21
N TRP A 41 -5.32 1.25 -2.23
CA TRP A 41 -6.50 1.17 -1.38
C TRP A 41 -7.80 1.25 -2.19
N ILE A 42 -7.90 2.20 -3.13
CA ILE A 42 -9.06 2.33 -4.03
C ILE A 42 -9.20 1.06 -4.88
N SER A 43 -8.11 0.54 -5.44
CA SER A 43 -8.13 -0.66 -6.27
C SER A 43 -8.62 -1.89 -5.50
N GLN A 44 -8.19 -2.02 -4.25
CA GLN A 44 -8.60 -3.08 -3.32
C GLN A 44 -10.08 -2.95 -2.90
N HIS A 45 -10.58 -1.72 -2.72
CA HIS A 45 -11.93 -1.44 -2.22
C HIS A 45 -12.93 -1.04 -3.33
N ARG A 46 -12.56 -1.16 -4.60
CA ARG A 46 -13.36 -0.71 -5.75
C ARG A 46 -14.80 -1.25 -5.75
N GLY A 47 -15.00 -2.48 -5.27
CA GLY A 47 -16.33 -3.08 -5.16
C GLY A 47 -17.21 -2.40 -4.11
N TRP A 48 -16.65 -2.10 -2.93
CA TRP A 48 -17.34 -1.36 -1.87
C TRP A 48 -17.62 0.09 -2.27
N ILE A 49 -16.68 0.73 -2.96
CA ILE A 49 -16.87 2.07 -3.53
C ILE A 49 -18.01 2.04 -4.55
N ALA A 50 -18.01 1.07 -5.47
CA ALA A 50 -19.09 0.93 -6.46
C ALA A 50 -20.45 0.68 -5.81
N LEU A 51 -20.52 -0.18 -4.79
CA LEU A 51 -21.75 -0.45 -4.05
C LEU A 51 -22.25 0.80 -3.32
N GLY A 52 -21.37 1.53 -2.63
CA GLY A 52 -21.71 2.78 -1.96
C GLY A 52 -22.19 3.85 -2.93
N ALA A 53 -21.53 3.98 -4.09
CA ALA A 53 -21.94 4.90 -5.15
C ALA A 53 -23.33 4.54 -5.71
N ALA A 54 -23.60 3.26 -5.95
CA ALA A 54 -24.90 2.79 -6.43
C ALA A 54 -26.01 3.08 -5.41
N ALA A 55 -25.79 2.77 -4.14
CA ALA A 55 -26.75 3.04 -3.07
C ALA A 55 -27.05 4.54 -2.93
N PHE A 56 -26.02 5.38 -3.01
CA PHE A 56 -26.18 6.83 -2.99
C PHE A 56 -27.04 7.34 -4.15
N LEU A 57 -26.77 6.88 -5.38
CA LEU A 57 -27.57 7.24 -6.55
C LEU A 57 -29.03 6.82 -6.40
N LEU A 58 -29.28 5.59 -5.94
CA LEU A 58 -30.64 5.11 -5.67
C LEU A 58 -31.36 5.99 -4.63
N ALA A 59 -30.70 6.34 -3.54
CA ALA A 59 -31.26 7.22 -2.51
C ALA A 59 -31.61 8.62 -3.07
N VAL A 60 -30.71 9.21 -3.85
CA VAL A 60 -30.95 10.50 -4.51
C VAL A 60 -32.15 10.42 -5.44
N THR A 61 -32.24 9.37 -6.27
CA THR A 61 -33.39 9.18 -7.17
C THR A 61 -34.71 8.99 -6.42
N PHE A 62 -34.67 8.24 -5.31
CA PHE A 62 -35.85 8.00 -4.48
C PHE A 62 -36.36 9.28 -3.84
N VAL A 63 -35.47 10.06 -3.21
CA VAL A 63 -35.84 11.35 -2.59
C VAL A 63 -36.41 12.31 -3.64
N PHE A 64 -35.79 12.41 -4.82
CA PHE A 64 -36.28 13.28 -5.88
C PHE A 64 -37.70 12.93 -6.34
N PHE A 65 -38.02 11.63 -6.44
CA PHE A 65 -39.34 11.16 -6.86
C PHE A 65 -40.41 11.33 -5.77
N VAL A 66 -40.05 11.16 -4.49
CA VAL A 66 -40.98 11.29 -3.35
C VAL A 66 -41.21 12.74 -2.94
N ALA A 67 -40.22 13.61 -3.11
CA ALA A 67 -40.32 15.03 -2.75
C ALA A 67 -40.97 15.91 -3.85
N ARG A 68 -41.51 15.28 -4.91
CA ARG A 68 -42.19 15.93 -6.03
C ARG A 68 -43.67 15.58 -6.00
#